data_AF-A0A7J8KDY1-F1
#
_entry.id   AF-A0A7J8KDY1-F1
#
_cell.length_a   1.000
_cell.length_b   1.000
_cell.length_c   1.000
_cell.angle_alpha   90.00
_cell.angle_beta   90.00
_cell.angle_gamma   90.00
#
_symmetry.space_group_name_H-M   'P 1'
#
loop_
_entity.id
_entity.type
_entity.pdbx_description
1 polymer ?
#
loop_
_entity_poly.entity_id
_entity_poly.type
_entity_poly.pdbx_seq_one_letter_code
_entity_poly.pdbx_strand_id
1 'polypeptide(L)'
;MAWKSGGASHSELIHNLRKNGIIKTDKVFEVMLATDRSHYAKCNPYMDSPQSIGFQATISAPHMHAYALELLFDQLHEGAKALDVGSGSGILTACFARMVGASGKVIGIDHIKELVDDSINNVRKDDPMLLSSGRVQLVANRPIKAWWKIDIASRTRRWKSDAGAVRQATRWQCQNETSDGSDIRAFNR
;
A
#
# COMPACT_ATOMS: atom_id res chain seq x y z
N MET A 1 -1.78 -22.17 5.72
CA MET A 1 -0.65 -21.67 6.54
C MET A 1 0.09 -20.61 5.71
N ALA A 2 -0.10 -19.32 5.98
CA ALA A 2 0.46 -18.24 5.16
C ALA A 2 2.00 -18.25 5.12
N TRP A 3 2.64 -18.49 6.27
CA TRP A 3 4.09 -18.43 6.52
C TRP A 3 4.98 -19.40 5.70
N LYS A 4 4.40 -20.24 4.83
CA LYS A 4 5.14 -21.15 3.93
C LYS A 4 4.93 -20.83 2.44
N SER A 5 4.42 -19.65 2.09
CA SER A 5 4.13 -19.30 0.70
C SER A 5 5.31 -18.70 -0.07
N GLY A 6 6.50 -18.60 0.53
CA GLY A 6 7.70 -18.09 -0.15
C GLY A 6 8.08 -18.91 -1.39
N GLY A 7 8.98 -18.36 -2.21
CA GLY A 7 9.50 -19.04 -3.41
C GLY A 7 10.92 -18.58 -3.77
N ALA A 8 11.56 -19.30 -4.70
CA ALA A 8 12.86 -18.93 -5.28
C ALA A 8 12.74 -17.83 -6.36
N SER A 9 11.52 -17.61 -6.88
CA SER A 9 11.20 -16.57 -7.85
C SER A 9 9.90 -15.85 -7.50
N HIS A 10 9.68 -14.67 -8.10
CA HIS A 10 8.41 -13.94 -7.94
C HIS A 10 7.22 -14.78 -8.39
N SER A 11 7.34 -15.46 -9.53
CA SER A 11 6.29 -16.34 -10.06
C SER A 11 5.94 -17.45 -9.06
N GLU A 12 6.94 -18.13 -8.50
CA GLU A 12 6.72 -19.20 -7.51
C GLU A 12 6.03 -18.68 -6.24
N LEU A 13 6.45 -17.52 -5.72
CA LEU A 13 5.81 -16.87 -4.58
C LEU A 13 4.30 -16.64 -4.86
N ILE A 14 3.95 -16.03 -6.00
CA ILE A 14 2.56 -15.71 -6.31
C ILE A 14 1.72 -16.99 -6.55
N HIS A 15 2.28 -18.00 -7.20
CA HIS A 15 1.63 -19.30 -7.36
C HIS A 15 1.40 -20.01 -6.02
N ASN A 16 2.35 -19.95 -5.10
CA ASN A 16 2.21 -20.53 -3.76
C ASN A 16 1.13 -19.81 -2.95
N LEU A 17 1.03 -18.48 -3.02
CA LEU A 17 -0.06 -17.73 -2.40
C LEU A 17 -1.44 -18.13 -2.93
N ARG A 18 -1.56 -18.32 -4.26
CA ARG A 18 -2.80 -18.80 -4.89
C ARG A 18 -3.14 -20.23 -4.49
N LYS A 19 -2.16 -21.14 -4.55
CA LYS A 19 -2.32 -22.54 -4.14
C LYS A 19 -2.76 -22.67 -2.67
N ASN A 20 -2.30 -21.77 -1.81
CA ASN A 20 -2.65 -21.73 -0.39
C ASN A 20 -3.98 -21.00 -0.10
N GLY A 21 -4.73 -20.57 -1.13
CA GLY A 21 -6.03 -19.93 -0.99
C GLY A 21 -5.99 -18.49 -0.47
N ILE A 22 -4.81 -17.85 -0.50
CA ILE A 22 -4.62 -16.47 -0.05
C ILE A 22 -5.07 -15.51 -1.16
N ILE A 23 -4.60 -15.76 -2.38
CA ILE A 23 -5.13 -15.12 -3.59
C ILE A 23 -6.28 -15.97 -4.11
N LYS A 24 -7.43 -15.35 -4.34
CA LYS A 24 -8.71 -15.98 -4.67
C LYS A 24 -9.18 -15.61 -6.06
N THR A 25 -8.92 -14.37 -6.49
CA THR A 25 -9.40 -13.85 -7.78
C THR A 25 -8.29 -13.79 -8.82
N ASP A 26 -8.65 -14.07 -10.08
CA ASP A 26 -7.68 -14.05 -11.20
C ASP A 26 -7.06 -12.66 -11.38
N LYS A 27 -7.86 -11.60 -11.28
CA LYS A 27 -7.35 -10.23 -11.44
C LYS A 27 -6.31 -9.89 -10.36
N VAL A 28 -6.50 -10.29 -9.10
CA VAL A 28 -5.48 -10.07 -8.04
C VAL A 28 -4.23 -10.90 -8.32
N PHE A 29 -4.39 -12.15 -8.77
CA PHE A 29 -3.27 -13.00 -9.16
C PHE A 29 -2.43 -12.35 -10.27
N GLU A 30 -3.06 -11.90 -11.37
CA GLU A 30 -2.37 -11.25 -12.49
C GLU A 30 -1.69 -9.95 -12.06
N VAL A 31 -2.35 -9.12 -11.24
CA VAL A 31 -1.77 -7.87 -10.75
C VAL A 31 -0.53 -8.12 -9.87
N MET A 32 -0.63 -9.06 -8.94
CA MET A 32 0.51 -9.39 -8.09
C MET A 32 1.63 -10.05 -8.89
N LEU A 33 1.31 -10.90 -9.86
CA LEU A 33 2.29 -11.52 -10.75
C LEU A 33 3.03 -10.48 -11.61
N ALA A 34 2.32 -9.46 -12.09
CA ALA A 34 2.86 -8.36 -12.89
C ALA A 34 3.64 -7.30 -12.08
N THR A 35 3.69 -7.41 -10.75
CA THR A 35 4.38 -6.46 -9.85
C THR A 35 5.54 -7.17 -9.15
N ASP A 36 6.69 -7.28 -9.80
CA ASP A 36 7.83 -8.06 -9.27
C ASP A 36 8.38 -7.43 -7.99
N ARG A 37 8.35 -8.19 -6.91
CA ARG A 37 8.72 -7.73 -5.57
C ARG A 37 10.21 -7.40 -5.44
N SER A 38 11.08 -7.88 -6.34
CA SER A 38 12.51 -7.53 -6.38
C SER A 38 12.78 -6.06 -6.66
N HIS A 39 11.85 -5.34 -7.30
CA HIS A 39 11.97 -3.89 -7.47
C HIS A 39 11.72 -3.11 -6.17
N TYR A 40 11.06 -3.73 -5.19
CA TYR A 40 10.54 -3.07 -3.99
C TYR A 40 11.18 -3.56 -2.68
N ALA A 41 11.86 -4.70 -2.71
CA ALA A 41 12.54 -5.30 -1.56
C ALA A 41 13.97 -5.71 -1.96
N LYS A 42 14.98 -5.14 -1.28
CA LYS A 42 16.40 -5.40 -1.58
C LYS A 42 16.84 -6.80 -1.14
N CYS A 43 16.33 -7.27 -0.01
CA CYS A 43 16.70 -8.55 0.60
C CYS A 43 15.48 -9.47 0.66
N ASN A 44 15.70 -10.77 0.40
CA ASN A 44 14.69 -11.82 0.45
C ASN A 44 13.34 -11.43 -0.18
N PRO A 45 13.33 -10.89 -1.42
CA PRO A 45 12.12 -10.32 -2.01
C PRO A 45 10.96 -11.31 -2.10
N TYR A 46 11.26 -12.61 -2.24
CA TYR A 46 10.26 -13.66 -2.47
C TYR A 46 9.91 -14.47 -1.21
N MET A 47 10.37 -14.01 -0.04
CA MET A 47 9.99 -14.62 1.24
C MET A 47 8.62 -14.06 1.66
N ASP A 48 7.70 -14.93 2.09
CA ASP A 48 6.37 -14.50 2.56
C ASP A 48 6.40 -13.94 3.99
N SER A 49 7.17 -12.87 4.18
CA SER A 49 7.35 -12.15 5.44
C SER A 49 7.77 -10.70 5.20
N PRO A 50 7.60 -9.79 6.19
CA PRO A 50 8.03 -8.41 6.05
C PRO A 50 9.55 -8.30 5.84
N GLN A 51 9.97 -7.39 4.95
CA GLN A 51 11.40 -7.08 4.74
C GLN A 51 11.68 -5.63 5.11
N SER A 52 12.83 -5.36 5.72
CA SER A 52 13.22 -3.98 6.03
C SER A 52 13.48 -3.17 4.76
N ILE A 53 12.98 -1.93 4.73
CA ILE A 53 13.23 -0.95 3.65
C ILE A 53 14.00 0.27 4.15
N GLY A 54 14.57 0.19 5.37
CA GLY A 54 15.21 1.32 6.04
C GLY A 54 14.23 2.16 6.84
N PHE A 55 14.73 3.19 7.54
CA PHE A 55 13.92 4.16 8.29
C PHE A 55 12.94 3.54 9.31
N GLN A 56 13.29 2.39 9.90
CA GLN A 56 12.43 1.60 10.80
C GLN A 56 11.11 1.14 10.15
N ALA A 57 11.04 1.15 8.82
CA ALA A 57 9.90 0.69 8.04
C ALA A 57 10.19 -0.66 7.39
N THR A 58 9.11 -1.40 7.11
CA THR A 58 9.16 -2.67 6.39
C THR A 58 8.18 -2.68 5.22
N ILE A 59 8.56 -3.28 4.11
CA ILE A 59 7.60 -3.73 3.10
C ILE A 59 6.84 -4.94 3.68
N SER A 60 5.51 -4.85 3.75
CA SER A 60 4.64 -5.89 4.31
C SER A 60 4.80 -7.23 3.61
N ALA A 61 4.47 -8.31 4.31
CA ALA A 61 4.49 -9.66 3.72
C ALA A 61 3.59 -9.74 2.47
N PRO A 62 3.97 -10.50 1.43
CA PRO A 62 3.16 -10.74 0.24
C PRO A 62 1.69 -11.10 0.52
N HIS A 63 1.40 -11.97 1.49
CA HIS A 63 0.01 -12.32 1.83
C HIS A 63 -0.81 -11.12 2.33
N MET A 64 -0.18 -10.13 2.98
CA MET A 64 -0.88 -8.92 3.43
C MET A 64 -1.29 -8.04 2.25
N HIS A 65 -0.46 -7.96 1.20
CA HIS A 65 -0.85 -7.27 -0.03
C HIS A 65 -2.00 -7.99 -0.74
N ALA A 66 -1.95 -9.33 -0.80
CA ALA A 66 -3.04 -10.12 -1.35
C ALA A 66 -4.36 -9.84 -0.60
N TYR A 67 -4.35 -9.87 0.74
CA TYR A 67 -5.54 -9.57 1.52
C TYR A 67 -6.08 -8.16 1.26
N ALA A 68 -5.22 -7.14 1.20
CA ALA A 68 -5.66 -5.78 0.90
C ALA A 68 -6.31 -5.67 -0.49
N LEU A 69 -5.72 -6.32 -1.50
CA LEU A 69 -6.25 -6.32 -2.87
C LEU A 69 -7.57 -7.06 -2.99
N GLU A 70 -7.71 -8.21 -2.33
CA GLU A 70 -8.96 -8.97 -2.31
C GLU A 70 -10.07 -8.25 -1.55
N LEU A 71 -9.75 -7.61 -0.42
CA LEU A 71 -10.73 -6.83 0.35
C LEU A 71 -11.24 -5.60 -0.39
N LEU A 72 -10.38 -4.98 -1.20
CA LEU A 72 -10.71 -3.77 -1.97
C LEU A 72 -11.10 -4.08 -3.43
N PHE A 73 -11.29 -5.36 -3.78
CA PHE A 73 -11.44 -5.81 -5.16
C PHE A 73 -12.52 -5.04 -5.93
N ASP A 74 -13.71 -4.92 -5.33
CA ASP A 74 -14.87 -4.27 -5.95
C ASP A 74 -14.70 -2.76 -6.09
N GLN A 75 -13.92 -2.13 -5.20
CA GLN A 75 -13.66 -0.68 -5.24
C GLN A 75 -12.51 -0.35 -6.19
N LEU A 76 -11.60 -1.29 -6.44
CA LEU A 76 -10.47 -1.14 -7.37
C LEU A 76 -10.85 -1.57 -8.80
N HIS A 77 -11.94 -1.00 -9.31
CA HIS A 77 -12.40 -1.17 -10.68
C HIS A 77 -11.70 -0.21 -11.64
N GLU A 78 -11.79 -0.47 -12.95
CA GLU A 78 -11.26 0.41 -14.00
C GLU A 78 -11.76 1.85 -13.80
N GLY A 79 -10.86 2.83 -13.86
CA GLY A 79 -11.19 4.24 -13.69
C GLY A 79 -11.35 4.71 -12.24
N ALA A 80 -11.25 3.80 -11.25
CA ALA A 80 -11.36 4.15 -9.85
C ALA A 80 -10.17 5.02 -9.39
N LYS A 81 -10.38 5.68 -8.25
CA LYS A 81 -9.35 6.46 -7.56
C LYS A 81 -9.04 5.81 -6.22
N ALA A 82 -7.76 5.60 -5.93
CA ALA A 82 -7.31 5.00 -4.68
C ALA A 82 -6.28 5.88 -3.96
N LEU A 83 -6.26 5.78 -2.64
CA LEU A 83 -5.30 6.42 -1.75
C LEU A 83 -4.61 5.34 -0.92
N ASP A 84 -3.29 5.31 -0.98
CA ASP A 84 -2.44 4.40 -0.21
C ASP A 84 -1.69 5.19 0.87
N VAL A 85 -2.12 5.05 2.13
CA VAL A 85 -1.57 5.81 3.27
C VAL A 85 -0.48 4.99 3.95
N GLY A 86 0.74 5.52 4.00
CA GLY A 86 1.93 4.77 4.39
C GLY A 86 2.45 3.93 3.23
N SER A 87 2.61 4.55 2.05
CA SER A 87 2.95 3.85 0.82
C SER A 87 4.30 3.12 0.87
N GLY A 88 5.21 3.50 1.78
CA GLY A 88 6.45 2.78 2.04
C GLY A 88 7.27 2.52 0.78
N SER A 89 7.43 1.25 0.40
CA SER A 89 8.18 0.88 -0.80
C SER A 89 7.50 1.26 -2.13
N GLY A 90 6.19 1.54 -2.12
CA GLY A 90 5.37 1.85 -3.30
C GLY A 90 4.76 0.63 -3.99
N ILE A 91 4.97 -0.59 -3.48
CA ILE A 91 4.50 -1.81 -4.13
C ILE A 91 2.97 -1.92 -4.18
N LEU A 92 2.29 -1.61 -3.07
CA LEU A 92 0.84 -1.70 -3.00
C LEU A 92 0.19 -0.59 -3.84
N THR A 93 0.79 0.59 -3.86
CA THR A 93 0.42 1.69 -4.77
C THR A 93 0.49 1.24 -6.24
N ALA A 94 1.54 0.52 -6.64
CA ALA A 94 1.69 -0.02 -8.00
C ALA A 94 0.65 -1.11 -8.30
N CYS A 95 0.39 -2.01 -7.35
CA CYS A 95 -0.69 -3.01 -7.47
C CYS A 95 -2.06 -2.33 -7.66
N PHE A 96 -2.39 -1.33 -6.85
CA PHE A 96 -3.63 -0.56 -7.01
C PHE A 96 -3.71 0.09 -8.40
N ALA A 97 -2.61 0.65 -8.90
CA ALA A 97 -2.59 1.28 -10.22
C ALA A 97 -2.86 0.28 -11.35
N ARG A 98 -2.37 -0.96 -11.22
CA ARG A 98 -2.70 -2.05 -12.15
C ARG A 98 -4.14 -2.52 -11.98
N MET A 99 -4.70 -2.51 -10.77
CA MET A 99 -6.11 -2.85 -10.54
C MET A 99 -7.08 -1.84 -11.17
N VAL A 100 -6.83 -0.53 -10.98
CA VAL A 100 -7.70 0.55 -11.48
C VAL A 100 -7.48 0.87 -12.96
N GLY A 101 -6.50 0.21 -13.58
CA GLY A 101 -6.27 0.21 -15.02
C GLY A 101 -5.78 1.53 -15.60
N ALA A 102 -5.98 1.71 -16.90
CA ALA A 102 -5.39 2.82 -17.66
C ALA A 102 -6.05 4.17 -17.34
N SER A 103 -7.35 4.15 -17.03
CA SER A 103 -8.14 5.34 -16.75
C SER A 103 -8.20 5.71 -15.26
N GLY A 104 -7.72 4.83 -14.39
CA GLY A 104 -7.69 5.03 -12.94
C GLY A 104 -6.52 5.88 -12.46
N LYS A 105 -6.55 6.22 -11.17
CA LYS A 105 -5.48 7.01 -10.53
C LYS A 105 -5.26 6.61 -9.09
N VAL A 106 -4.00 6.50 -8.68
CA VAL A 106 -3.60 6.13 -7.33
C VAL A 106 -2.63 7.15 -6.78
N ILE A 107 -2.88 7.60 -5.55
CA ILE A 107 -1.98 8.46 -4.81
C ILE A 107 -1.42 7.66 -3.63
N GLY A 108 -0.11 7.51 -3.56
CA GLY A 108 0.58 6.98 -2.39
C GLY A 108 1.16 8.13 -1.57
N ILE A 109 0.95 8.10 -0.25
CA ILE A 109 1.50 9.09 0.67
C ILE A 109 2.37 8.41 1.72
N ASP A 110 3.54 8.99 1.98
CA ASP A 110 4.38 8.61 3.10
C ASP A 110 4.94 9.86 3.77
N HIS A 111 5.20 9.80 5.07
CA HIS A 111 5.73 10.92 5.84
C HIS A 111 7.26 10.99 5.81
N ILE A 112 7.93 9.89 5.42
CA ILE A 112 9.39 9.82 5.28
C ILE A 112 9.73 10.14 3.82
N LYS A 113 10.39 11.28 3.58
CA LYS A 113 10.68 11.76 2.22
C LYS A 113 11.56 10.77 1.46
N GLU A 114 12.53 10.19 2.14
CA GLU A 114 13.48 9.24 1.58
C GLU A 114 12.77 7.97 1.11
N LEU A 115 11.76 7.50 1.83
CA LEU A 115 10.92 6.39 1.37
C LEU A 115 10.10 6.77 0.14
N VAL A 116 9.59 8.00 0.06
CA VAL A 116 8.89 8.48 -1.14
C VAL A 116 9.84 8.52 -2.34
N ASP A 117 11.05 9.07 -2.19
CA ASP A 117 12.04 9.10 -3.27
C ASP A 117 12.44 7.67 -3.70
N ASP A 118 12.65 6.76 -2.76
CA ASP A 118 12.94 5.35 -3.03
C ASP A 118 11.76 4.66 -3.74
N SER A 119 10.52 4.90 -3.31
CA SER A 119 9.33 4.33 -3.93
C SER A 119 9.13 4.78 -5.37
N ILE A 120 9.43 6.05 -5.69
CA ILE A 120 9.42 6.56 -7.07
C ILE A 120 10.46 5.83 -7.90
N ASN A 121 11.65 5.58 -7.36
CA ASN A 121 12.70 4.83 -8.05
C ASN A 121 12.32 3.36 -8.24
N ASN A 122 11.65 2.74 -7.26
CA ASN A 122 11.17 1.36 -7.36
C ASN A 122 10.11 1.22 -8.46
N VAL A 123 9.10 2.09 -8.47
CA VAL A 123 8.06 2.11 -9.52
C VAL A 123 8.67 2.39 -10.89
N ARG A 124 9.67 3.28 -10.99
CA ARG A 124 10.36 3.54 -12.26
C ARG A 124 11.12 2.32 -12.78
N LYS A 125 11.68 1.48 -11.90
CA LYS A 125 12.35 0.23 -12.27
C LYS A 125 11.38 -0.86 -12.71
N ASP A 126 10.19 -0.90 -12.09
CA ASP A 126 9.11 -1.83 -12.41
C ASP A 126 8.40 -1.45 -13.72
N ASP A 127 7.72 -0.30 -13.74
CA ASP A 127 7.06 0.23 -14.93
C ASP A 127 7.09 1.79 -14.91
N PRO A 128 7.96 2.43 -15.72
CA PRO A 128 8.03 3.89 -15.79
C PRO A 128 6.75 4.53 -16.33
N MET A 129 5.89 3.78 -17.05
CA MET A 129 4.62 4.28 -17.56
C MET A 129 3.63 4.57 -16.44
N LEU A 130 3.71 3.91 -15.28
CA LEU A 130 2.86 4.21 -14.12
C LEU A 130 3.04 5.65 -13.65
N LEU A 131 4.27 6.17 -13.74
CA LEU A 131 4.59 7.55 -13.35
C LEU A 131 4.33 8.53 -14.51
N SER A 132 4.83 8.23 -15.72
CA SER A 132 4.74 9.15 -16.86
C SER A 132 3.30 9.37 -17.33
N SER A 133 2.42 8.36 -17.20
CA SER A 133 1.00 8.50 -17.51
C SER A 133 0.21 9.25 -16.43
N GLY A 134 0.84 9.57 -15.29
CA GLY A 134 0.18 10.19 -14.14
C GLY A 134 -0.80 9.29 -13.38
N ARG A 135 -0.79 7.97 -13.66
CA ARG A 135 -1.61 6.97 -12.95
C ARG A 135 -1.18 6.82 -11.50
N VAL A 136 0.12 6.85 -11.23
CA VAL A 136 0.70 6.83 -9.89
C VAL A 136 1.25 8.21 -9.54
N GLN A 137 0.91 8.69 -8.35
CA GLN A 137 1.55 9.85 -7.74
C GLN A 137 2.01 9.48 -6.32
N LEU A 138 3.29 9.64 -6.03
CA LEU A 138 3.88 9.37 -4.72
C LEU A 138 4.29 10.70 -4.09
N VAL A 139 3.76 11.00 -2.90
CA VAL A 139 3.85 12.32 -2.28
C VAL A 139 4.34 12.22 -0.85
N ALA A 140 5.35 13.02 -0.52
CA ALA A 140 5.83 13.18 0.85
C ALA A 140 4.85 14.06 1.64
N ASN A 141 4.25 13.50 2.69
CA ASN A 141 3.37 14.23 3.58
C ASN A 141 4.17 14.82 4.76
N ARG A 142 4.10 16.13 4.96
CA ARG A 142 4.57 16.77 6.20
C ARG A 142 3.45 16.70 7.26
N PRO A 143 3.77 16.54 8.55
CA PRO A 143 2.76 16.36 9.59
C PRO A 143 1.73 17.51 9.62
N ILE A 144 0.46 17.12 9.38
CA ILE A 144 -0.89 17.66 9.70
C ILE A 144 -1.18 19.18 9.59
N LYS A 145 -0.21 20.09 9.49
CA LYS A 145 -0.52 21.54 9.32
C LYS A 145 -0.72 21.98 7.86
N ALA A 146 -0.36 21.16 6.87
CA ALA A 146 -0.33 21.57 5.46
C ALA A 146 -1.60 21.26 4.65
N TRP A 147 -2.46 20.35 5.11
CA TRP A 147 -3.63 19.90 4.34
C TRP A 147 -4.75 20.94 4.23
N TRP A 148 -4.83 21.90 5.15
CA TRP A 148 -5.81 23.00 5.04
C TRP A 148 -5.49 24.00 3.92
N LYS A 149 -4.28 23.98 3.33
CA LYS A 149 -3.87 24.94 2.29
C LYS A 149 -3.89 24.39 0.87
N ILE A 150 -3.89 23.07 0.70
CA ILE A 150 -3.86 22.45 -0.64
C ILE A 150 -5.26 22.43 -1.30
N ASP A 151 -6.34 22.65 -0.53
CA ASP A 151 -7.72 22.61 -1.03
C ASP A 151 -8.42 23.99 -1.20
N ILE A 152 -7.69 25.10 -1.05
CA ILE A 152 -8.29 26.45 -1.21
C ILE A 152 -7.96 27.11 -2.57
N ALA A 153 -6.97 26.62 -3.32
CA ALA A 153 -6.54 27.28 -4.56
C ALA A 153 -7.11 26.67 -5.87
N SER A 154 -7.72 25.48 -5.84
CA SER A 154 -8.23 24.84 -7.07
C SER A 154 -9.67 24.33 -6.94
N ARG A 155 -10.61 25.23 -7.23
CA ARG A 155 -11.99 24.96 -7.71
C ARG A 155 -12.94 24.20 -6.78
N THR A 156 -13.89 24.96 -6.26
CA THR A 156 -15.35 24.70 -6.30
C THR A 156 -15.78 23.37 -6.95
N ARG A 157 -15.81 22.29 -6.17
CA ARG A 157 -16.86 21.27 -6.27
C ARG A 157 -16.98 20.54 -4.94
N ARG A 158 -18.13 20.75 -4.31
CA ARG A 158 -18.59 20.21 -3.03
C ARG A 158 -18.47 18.68 -3.00
N TRP A 159 -17.46 18.16 -2.31
CA TRP A 159 -17.48 16.80 -1.78
C TRP A 159 -18.47 16.78 -0.61
N LYS A 160 -19.60 16.09 -0.76
CA LYS A 160 -20.37 15.64 0.41
C LYS A 160 -19.65 14.40 0.92
N SER A 161 -18.86 14.57 1.98
CA SER A 161 -18.28 13.46 2.73
C SER A 161 -19.36 12.82 3.59
N ASP A 162 -19.66 11.55 3.34
CA ASP A 162 -20.30 10.71 4.35
C ASP A 162 -19.27 10.43 5.44
N ALA A 163 -19.28 11.27 6.47
CA ALA A 163 -18.40 11.27 7.63
C ALA A 163 -18.51 10.00 8.53
N GLY A 164 -19.25 8.97 8.08
CA GLY A 164 -19.48 7.73 8.82
C GLY A 164 -18.35 6.69 8.66
N ALA A 165 -17.77 6.56 7.48
CA ALA A 165 -16.84 5.46 7.18
C ALA A 165 -15.45 5.64 7.82
N VAL A 166 -14.95 6.89 7.89
CA VAL A 166 -13.59 7.20 8.39
C VAL A 166 -13.48 7.01 9.91
N ARG A 167 -14.58 7.13 10.65
CA ARG A 167 -14.60 6.93 12.12
C ARG A 167 -14.49 5.45 12.51
N GLN A 168 -14.81 4.51 11.63
CA GLN A 168 -14.72 3.08 11.95
C GLN A 168 -13.30 2.53 11.77
N ALA A 169 -12.55 2.99 10.76
CA ALA A 169 -11.18 2.53 10.50
C ALA A 169 -10.19 2.96 11.60
N THR A 170 -10.33 4.19 12.11
CA THR A 170 -9.48 4.71 13.20
C THR A 170 -9.77 4.06 14.56
N ARG A 171 -10.97 3.53 14.77
CA ARG A 171 -11.34 2.83 16.02
C ARG A 171 -10.76 1.43 16.09
N TRP A 172 -10.52 0.77 14.96
CA TRP A 172 -10.00 -0.60 14.91
C TRP A 172 -8.50 -0.67 15.19
N GLN A 173 -7.69 0.28 14.70
CA GLN A 173 -6.26 0.35 15.02
C GLN A 173 -6.01 0.65 16.51
N CYS A 174 -6.78 1.55 17.11
CA CYS A 174 -6.60 1.94 18.52
C CYS A 174 -7.03 0.84 19.51
N GLN A 175 -7.94 -0.06 19.12
CA GLN A 175 -8.38 -1.17 19.97
C GLN A 175 -7.42 -2.37 19.96
N ASN A 176 -6.60 -2.53 18.91
CA ASN A 176 -5.66 -3.65 18.82
C ASN A 176 -4.26 -3.33 19.39
N GLU A 177 -3.93 -2.05 19.62
CA GLU A 177 -2.66 -1.66 20.27
C GLU A 177 -2.69 -1.69 21.81
N THR A 178 -3.86 -1.94 22.43
CA THR A 178 -4.02 -1.95 23.90
C THR A 178 -4.13 -3.34 24.52
N SER A 179 -3.76 -4.40 23.79
CA SER A 179 -3.79 -5.79 24.28
C SER A 179 -2.42 -6.39 24.61
N ASP A 180 -1.35 -5.58 24.67
CA ASP A 180 -0.12 -5.94 25.38
C ASP A 180 -0.15 -5.28 26.77
N GLY A 181 -0.60 -6.06 27.75
CA GLY A 181 -0.60 -5.67 29.14
C GLY A 181 0.81 -5.71 29.72
N SER A 182 1.51 -4.59 29.71
CA SER A 182 2.50 -4.26 30.75
C SER A 182 2.78 -2.76 30.85
N ASP A 183 2.44 -2.22 32.02
CA ASP A 183 2.98 -1.02 32.68
C ASP A 183 2.89 0.36 31.99
N ILE A 184 1.81 1.09 32.30
CA ILE A 184 1.76 2.56 32.22
C ILE A 184 1.51 3.10 33.64
N ARG A 185 2.58 3.23 34.42
CA ARG A 185 2.68 4.16 35.55
C ARG A 185 4.04 4.84 35.53
N ALA A 186 4.20 5.84 34.67
CA ALA A 186 5.08 6.97 34.91
C ALA A 186 5.00 7.91 33.70
N PHE A 187 4.16 8.93 33.77
CA PHE A 187 4.46 10.26 33.22
C PHE A 187 3.35 11.22 33.68
N ASN A 188 3.46 11.63 34.94
CA ASN A 188 2.83 12.84 35.44
C ASN A 188 3.69 13.36 36.60
N ARG A 189 4.75 14.07 36.24
CA ARG A 189 5.41 15.15 36.98
C ARG A 189 6.39 15.85 36.04
#